data_AF-A0A1V5WTA1-F1
#
_entry.id   AF-A0A1V5WTA1-F1
#
_cell.length_a   1.000
_cell.length_b   1.000
_cell.length_c   1.000
_cell.angle_alpha   90.00
_cell.angle_beta   90.00
_cell.angle_gamma   90.00
#
_symmetry.space_group_name_H-M   'P 1'
#
loop_
_entity.id
_entity.type
_entity.pdbx_description
1 polymer ?
#
loop_
_entity_poly.entity_id
_entity_poly.type
_entity_poly.pdbx_seq_one_letter_code
_entity_poly.pdbx_strand_id
1 'polypeptide(L)'
;MFRDNGSHMMMDDGLDPSYRRPEHQPPLGFEAASINRLETDREMFDVCNIVSEHLKQYSNLNLSLRQLLSLKLFNRYALAADRENVDTSDIFEEIDSLGNIESNLADPSNPLPTVGVELEVPITREVIRLRDVLSRFRIKHDDEQEILYEASPSYSYSPKVQAMILQELSKIGFVPMRSTEEDQQRPNSDNLSGYKINRDDPLSLHINLGLSCFSNYRQADKFYEVMEVLSDSLILAYTSSERIKSKKHRKAFDHNKPAERSDKIEFMTEFALPIRLELKSAEFRDSSSYRALFDAQHLGAALNSYIMVETGRKGSSAIDIKLADIYRQFLRDANALFKRYQHDTGNIFESNQERQITAQRVEEGEIQASFRSLSQEYRRIIADTIKGERE
;
A
#
# COMPACT_ATOMS: atom_id res chain seq x y z
N MET A 1 1.12 12.28 52.78
CA MET A 1 0.57 10.94 52.50
C MET A 1 -0.72 11.11 51.73
N PHE A 2 -0.63 11.17 50.40
CA PHE A 2 -1.80 11.14 49.52
C PHE A 2 -1.71 9.82 48.74
N ARG A 3 -2.73 8.97 48.85
CA ARG A 3 -2.92 7.82 47.99
C ARG A 3 -3.92 8.23 46.91
N ASP A 4 -3.41 8.24 45.70
CA ASP A 4 -4.14 8.41 44.45
C ASP A 4 -4.81 7.07 44.09
N ASN A 5 -6.13 7.09 43.85
CA ASN A 5 -6.85 5.97 43.24
C ASN A 5 -7.11 6.34 41.78
N GLY A 6 -6.15 5.98 40.91
CA GLY A 6 -6.29 6.08 39.46
C GLY A 6 -7.21 4.97 38.95
N SER A 7 -8.42 5.35 38.54
CA SER A 7 -9.28 4.54 37.68
C SER A 7 -8.70 4.47 36.27
N HIS A 8 -8.21 3.29 35.87
CA HIS A 8 -7.88 3.00 34.48
C HIS A 8 -9.16 3.00 33.64
N MET A 9 -9.38 4.07 32.87
CA MET A 9 -10.21 4.03 31.68
C MET A 9 -9.42 3.35 30.56
N MET A 10 -9.82 2.14 30.21
CA MET A 10 -9.48 1.50 28.93
C MET A 10 -10.02 2.38 27.82
N MET A 11 -9.14 2.93 26.97
CA MET A 11 -9.57 3.54 25.71
C MET A 11 -9.88 2.41 24.73
N ASP A 12 -11.13 2.43 24.27
CA ASP A 12 -11.66 1.56 23.23
C ASP A 12 -11.17 2.13 21.88
N ASP A 13 -10.08 1.56 21.35
CA ASP A 13 -9.55 1.88 20.03
C ASP A 13 -10.58 1.43 19.00
N GLY A 14 -11.32 2.38 18.41
CA GLY A 14 -12.37 2.17 17.39
C GLY A 14 -11.90 1.57 16.06
N LEU A 15 -11.10 0.51 16.13
CA LEU A 15 -10.88 -0.44 15.08
C LEU A 15 -12.20 -1.16 14.77
N ASP A 16 -12.45 -1.37 13.49
CA ASP A 16 -13.47 -2.31 13.01
C ASP A 16 -13.40 -3.61 13.85
N PRO A 17 -14.51 -4.14 14.40
CA PRO A 17 -14.53 -5.40 15.15
C PRO A 17 -13.94 -6.59 14.38
N SER A 18 -13.83 -6.49 13.05
CA SER A 18 -13.12 -7.47 12.20
C SER A 18 -11.59 -7.41 12.34
N TYR A 19 -11.07 -6.40 13.04
CA TYR A 19 -9.66 -6.20 13.40
C TYR A 19 -9.39 -6.52 14.87
N ARG A 20 -10.05 -7.55 15.41
CA ARG A 20 -9.44 -8.28 16.53
C ARG A 20 -8.10 -8.81 16.02
N ARG A 21 -7.03 -8.63 16.81
CA ARG A 21 -5.79 -9.39 16.63
C ARG A 21 -6.19 -10.83 16.32
N PRO A 22 -5.65 -11.49 15.29
CA PRO A 22 -5.81 -12.92 15.17
C PRO A 22 -5.26 -13.54 16.46
N GLU A 23 -6.16 -13.88 17.38
CA GLU A 23 -5.82 -14.60 18.58
C GLU A 23 -5.32 -15.96 18.13
N HIS A 24 -4.02 -16.17 18.35
CA HIS A 24 -3.38 -17.47 18.45
C HIS A 24 -3.79 -18.53 17.40
N GLN A 25 -3.36 -18.32 16.15
CA GLN A 25 -2.69 -19.44 15.49
C GLN A 25 -1.18 -19.31 15.78
N PRO A 26 -0.49 -20.38 16.22
CA PRO A 26 0.96 -20.33 16.31
C PRO A 26 1.50 -19.96 14.93
N PRO A 27 2.50 -19.07 14.81
CA PRO A 27 3.13 -18.84 13.53
C PRO A 27 3.64 -20.20 13.05
N LEU A 28 3.26 -20.59 11.82
CA LEU A 28 3.93 -21.67 11.10
C LEU A 28 5.43 -21.43 11.27
N GLY A 29 6.07 -22.32 12.01
CA GLY A 29 7.48 -22.17 12.36
C GLY A 29 8.29 -22.11 11.07
N PHE A 30 9.15 -21.10 10.94
CA PHE A 30 10.25 -21.02 9.98
C PHE A 30 10.01 -21.74 8.65
N GLU A 31 9.00 -21.34 7.88
CA GLU A 31 8.90 -21.86 6.51
C GLU A 31 9.87 -21.07 5.63
N ALA A 32 10.74 -21.73 4.88
CA ALA A 32 11.41 -21.06 3.78
C ALA A 32 10.34 -20.48 2.83
N ALA A 33 10.66 -19.40 2.10
CA ALA A 33 9.77 -18.88 1.06
C ALA A 33 9.18 -20.04 0.23
N SER A 34 7.89 -19.98 -0.11
CA SER A 34 7.19 -21.15 -0.67
C SER A 34 7.86 -21.67 -1.96
N ILE A 35 8.48 -20.78 -2.74
CA ILE A 35 9.28 -21.16 -3.91
C ILE A 35 10.48 -22.06 -3.59
N ASN A 36 11.06 -21.94 -2.39
CA ASN A 36 12.21 -22.75 -1.97
C ASN A 36 11.81 -24.20 -1.65
N ARG A 37 10.51 -24.50 -1.53
CA ARG A 37 9.99 -25.88 -1.45
C ARG A 37 9.84 -26.54 -2.83
N LEU A 38 9.97 -25.77 -3.90
CA LEU A 38 9.87 -26.24 -5.27
C LEU A 38 11.29 -26.29 -5.82
N GLU A 39 11.91 -27.47 -5.79
CA GLU A 39 13.32 -27.65 -6.15
C GLU A 39 13.57 -27.50 -7.64
N THR A 40 12.52 -27.73 -8.46
CA THR A 40 12.60 -27.72 -9.92
C THR A 40 11.58 -26.79 -10.57
N ASP A 41 11.92 -26.29 -11.76
CA ASP A 41 10.99 -25.50 -12.58
C ASP A 41 9.74 -26.30 -12.99
N ARG A 42 9.89 -27.63 -13.09
CA ARG A 42 8.76 -28.53 -13.34
C ARG A 42 7.75 -28.50 -12.19
N GLU A 43 8.19 -28.55 -10.94
CA GLU A 43 7.28 -28.49 -9.81
C GLU A 43 6.57 -27.14 -9.72
N MET A 44 7.27 -26.04 -10.02
CA MET A 44 6.66 -24.71 -10.11
C MET A 44 5.58 -24.66 -11.21
N PHE A 45 5.89 -25.23 -12.38
CA PHE A 45 4.95 -25.34 -13.48
C PHE A 45 3.71 -26.16 -13.12
N ASP A 46 3.89 -27.30 -12.45
CA ASP A 46 2.81 -28.18 -12.00
C ASP A 46 1.89 -27.46 -11.00
N VAL A 47 2.46 -26.76 -10.02
CA VAL A 47 1.67 -25.93 -9.07
C VAL A 47 0.91 -24.83 -9.82
N CYS A 48 1.55 -24.13 -10.77
CA CYS A 48 0.88 -23.12 -11.56
C CYS A 48 -0.29 -23.67 -12.39
N ASN A 49 -0.20 -24.91 -12.87
CA ASN A 49 -1.30 -25.56 -13.58
C ASN A 49 -2.45 -25.88 -12.65
N ILE A 50 -2.18 -26.41 -11.45
CA ILE A 50 -3.22 -26.64 -10.42
C ILE A 50 -3.94 -25.33 -10.11
N VAL A 51 -3.18 -24.26 -9.84
CA VAL A 51 -3.76 -22.92 -9.61
C VAL A 51 -4.62 -22.48 -10.79
N SER A 52 -4.14 -22.66 -12.03
CA SER A 52 -4.88 -22.26 -13.24
C SER A 52 -6.21 -22.99 -13.39
N GLU A 53 -6.30 -24.27 -13.00
CA GLU A 53 -7.56 -25.02 -13.01
C GLU A 53 -8.58 -24.44 -12.02
N HIS A 54 -8.15 -24.09 -10.79
CA HIS A 54 -9.02 -23.40 -9.83
C HIS A 54 -9.52 -22.05 -10.35
N LEU A 55 -8.64 -21.28 -10.99
CA LEU A 55 -9.00 -19.95 -11.51
C LEU A 55 -10.06 -19.97 -12.61
N LYS A 56 -10.31 -21.12 -13.28
CA LYS A 56 -11.38 -21.23 -14.28
C LYS A 56 -12.76 -20.95 -13.69
N GLN A 57 -12.97 -21.30 -12.42
CA GLN A 57 -14.24 -21.08 -11.72
C GLN A 57 -14.42 -19.61 -11.29
N TYR A 58 -13.34 -18.82 -11.30
CA TYR A 58 -13.29 -17.44 -10.83
C TYR A 58 -12.94 -16.46 -11.95
N SER A 59 -13.38 -16.75 -13.18
CA SER A 59 -13.07 -15.92 -14.36
C SER A 59 -13.58 -14.49 -14.28
N ASN A 60 -14.62 -14.25 -13.47
CA ASN A 60 -15.31 -12.97 -13.35
C ASN A 60 -14.75 -12.07 -12.24
N LEU A 61 -13.78 -12.54 -11.45
CA LEU A 61 -13.14 -11.71 -10.43
C LEU A 61 -12.40 -10.54 -11.09
N ASN A 62 -12.38 -9.39 -10.40
CA ASN A 62 -11.45 -8.32 -10.71
C ASN A 62 -10.02 -8.88 -10.74
N LEU A 63 -9.19 -8.36 -11.65
CA LEU A 63 -7.82 -8.84 -11.86
C LEU A 63 -6.97 -8.83 -10.59
N SER A 64 -7.10 -7.83 -9.70
CA SER A 64 -6.35 -7.78 -8.45
C SER A 64 -6.76 -8.90 -7.47
N LEU A 65 -8.05 -9.18 -7.33
CA LEU A 65 -8.53 -10.33 -6.55
C LEU A 65 -8.11 -11.66 -7.17
N ARG A 66 -8.10 -11.75 -8.49
CA ARG A 66 -7.61 -12.94 -9.19
C ARG A 66 -6.11 -13.15 -8.96
N GLN A 67 -5.31 -12.09 -8.98
CA GLN A 67 -3.89 -12.13 -8.63
C GLN A 67 -3.69 -12.58 -7.18
N LEU A 68 -4.47 -12.03 -6.24
CA LEU A 68 -4.43 -12.43 -4.83
C LEU A 68 -4.77 -13.92 -4.64
N LEU A 69 -5.86 -14.39 -5.26
CA LEU A 69 -6.26 -15.79 -5.24
C LEU A 69 -5.14 -16.69 -5.80
N SER A 70 -4.54 -16.28 -6.92
CA SER A 70 -3.43 -17.02 -7.55
C SER A 70 -2.24 -17.17 -6.61
N LEU A 71 -1.83 -16.07 -5.95
CA LEU A 71 -0.72 -16.07 -5.01
C LEU A 71 -1.03 -16.92 -3.76
N LYS A 72 -2.23 -16.79 -3.18
CA LYS A 72 -2.66 -17.59 -2.02
C LYS A 72 -2.67 -19.08 -2.32
N LEU A 73 -3.28 -19.49 -3.44
CA LEU A 73 -3.30 -20.89 -3.87
C LEU A 73 -1.88 -21.39 -4.13
N PHE A 74 -1.05 -20.62 -4.85
CA PHE A 74 0.34 -21.02 -5.10
C PHE A 74 1.09 -21.26 -3.80
N ASN A 75 1.05 -20.31 -2.85
CA ASN A 75 1.70 -20.47 -1.56
C ASN A 75 1.19 -21.71 -0.81
N ARG A 76 -0.13 -21.94 -0.80
CA ARG A 76 -0.74 -23.11 -0.16
C ARG A 76 -0.25 -24.43 -0.77
N TYR A 77 -0.27 -24.56 -2.10
CA TYR A 77 0.16 -25.77 -2.80
C TYR A 77 1.68 -25.98 -2.76
N ALA A 78 2.46 -24.90 -2.80
CA ALA A 78 3.91 -24.97 -2.74
C ALA A 78 4.40 -25.44 -1.36
N LEU A 79 3.69 -25.09 -0.30
CA LEU A 79 4.00 -25.50 1.07
C LEU A 79 3.41 -26.88 1.45
N ALA A 80 2.45 -27.38 0.68
CA ALA A 80 1.79 -28.65 0.97
C ALA A 80 2.71 -29.86 0.76
N ALA A 81 2.78 -30.73 1.77
CA ALA A 81 3.49 -32.02 1.67
C ALA A 81 2.78 -33.01 0.72
N ASP A 82 1.45 -32.96 0.66
CA ASP A 82 0.62 -33.70 -0.30
C ASP A 82 -0.27 -32.71 -1.05
N ARG A 83 -0.01 -32.55 -2.36
CA ARG A 83 -0.71 -31.58 -3.21
C ARG A 83 -2.09 -32.05 -3.65
N GLU A 84 -2.40 -33.35 -3.54
CA GLU A 84 -3.69 -33.91 -3.99
C GLU A 84 -4.82 -33.64 -2.98
N ASN A 85 -4.48 -33.44 -1.70
CA ASN A 85 -5.43 -33.32 -0.59
C ASN A 85 -5.38 -31.96 0.12
N VAL A 86 -5.02 -30.89 -0.61
CA VAL A 86 -4.93 -29.54 -0.06
C VAL A 86 -6.32 -28.93 0.09
N ASP A 87 -6.70 -28.64 1.34
CA ASP A 87 -7.88 -27.82 1.61
C ASP A 87 -7.60 -26.36 1.24
N THR A 88 -8.54 -25.77 0.50
CA THR A 88 -8.49 -24.40 -0.03
C THR A 88 -9.79 -23.64 0.22
N SER A 89 -10.75 -24.23 0.96
CA SER A 89 -12.07 -23.61 1.17
C SER A 89 -11.96 -22.25 1.86
N ASP A 90 -11.05 -22.13 2.82
CA ASP A 90 -10.78 -20.89 3.55
C ASP A 90 -10.29 -19.75 2.64
N ILE A 91 -9.46 -20.08 1.64
CA ILE A 91 -8.98 -19.11 0.64
C ILE A 91 -10.15 -18.62 -0.21
N PHE A 92 -11.04 -19.52 -0.64
CA PHE A 92 -12.19 -19.14 -1.46
C PHE A 92 -13.20 -18.30 -0.68
N GLU A 93 -13.52 -18.68 0.56
CA GLU A 93 -14.40 -17.90 1.45
C GLU A 93 -13.86 -16.47 1.67
N GLU A 94 -12.54 -16.34 1.88
CA GLU A 94 -11.89 -15.04 2.05
C GLU A 94 -11.96 -14.20 0.76
N ILE A 95 -11.70 -14.81 -0.41
CA ILE A 95 -11.77 -14.13 -1.71
C ILE A 95 -13.19 -13.68 -2.04
N ASP A 96 -14.20 -14.49 -1.74
CA ASP A 96 -15.61 -14.12 -1.95
C ASP A 96 -16.01 -12.94 -1.04
N SER A 97 -15.56 -12.95 0.22
CA SER A 97 -15.74 -11.83 1.15
C SER A 97 -15.09 -10.54 0.65
N LEU A 98 -13.84 -10.63 0.15
CA LEU A 98 -13.14 -9.49 -0.47
C LEU A 98 -13.80 -9.04 -1.77
N GLY A 99 -14.37 -9.97 -2.55
CA GLY A 99 -15.18 -9.69 -3.74
C GLY A 99 -16.33 -8.75 -3.44
N ASN A 100 -17.08 -9.03 -2.37
CA ASN A 100 -18.18 -8.18 -1.93
C ASN A 100 -17.70 -6.78 -1.51
N ILE A 101 -16.56 -6.70 -0.80
CA ILE A 101 -15.95 -5.42 -0.41
C ILE A 101 -15.54 -4.63 -1.66
N GLU A 102 -14.81 -5.24 -2.59
CA GLU A 102 -14.38 -4.60 -3.84
C GLU A 102 -15.58 -4.10 -4.66
N SER A 103 -16.65 -4.89 -4.79
CA SER A 103 -17.87 -4.46 -5.49
C SER A 103 -18.53 -3.24 -4.83
N ASN A 104 -18.60 -3.19 -3.50
CA ASN A 104 -19.14 -2.04 -2.77
C ASN A 104 -18.25 -0.78 -2.88
N LEU A 105 -16.93 -0.97 -3.01
CA LEU A 105 -15.98 0.11 -3.19
C LEU A 105 -15.87 0.57 -4.65
N ALA A 106 -16.20 -0.30 -5.60
CA ALA A 106 -16.24 -0.01 -7.03
C ALA A 106 -17.40 0.92 -7.43
N ASP A 107 -18.44 1.01 -6.59
CA ASP A 107 -19.58 1.92 -6.81
C ASP A 107 -19.09 3.34 -7.17
N PRO A 108 -19.54 3.93 -8.29
CA PRO A 108 -19.15 5.28 -8.70
C PRO A 108 -19.46 6.38 -7.68
N SER A 109 -20.44 6.18 -6.79
CA SER A 109 -20.75 7.09 -5.68
C SER A 109 -19.72 7.02 -4.55
N ASN A 110 -18.85 6.01 -4.54
CA ASN A 110 -17.77 5.91 -3.57
C ASN A 110 -16.61 6.86 -3.94
N PRO A 111 -16.29 7.85 -3.10
CA PRO A 111 -15.24 8.82 -3.39
C PRO A 111 -13.82 8.25 -3.26
N LEU A 112 -13.65 7.05 -2.70
CA LEU A 112 -12.33 6.44 -2.54
C LEU A 112 -11.71 6.11 -3.92
N PRO A 113 -10.48 6.58 -4.19
CA PRO A 113 -9.76 6.23 -5.41
C PRO A 113 -9.29 4.77 -5.37
N THR A 114 -9.03 4.20 -6.55
CA THR A 114 -8.32 2.92 -6.62
C THR A 114 -6.89 3.09 -6.13
N VAL A 115 -6.34 2.06 -5.50
CA VAL A 115 -4.96 2.01 -5.03
C VAL A 115 -4.20 0.87 -5.73
N GLY A 116 -2.98 1.18 -6.18
CA GLY A 116 -2.04 0.22 -6.75
C GLY A 116 -0.69 0.37 -6.06
N VAL A 117 0.12 -0.70 -6.11
CA VAL A 117 1.46 -0.72 -5.52
C VAL A 117 2.46 -1.22 -6.54
N GLU A 118 3.70 -0.72 -6.46
CA GLU A 118 4.84 -1.24 -7.20
C GLU A 118 5.94 -1.49 -6.18
N LEU A 119 6.42 -2.72 -6.11
CA LEU A 119 7.44 -3.16 -5.15
C LEU A 119 8.73 -3.47 -5.91
N GLU A 120 9.76 -2.66 -5.68
CA GLU A 120 11.09 -2.90 -6.24
C GLU A 120 11.95 -3.67 -5.23
N VAL A 121 12.55 -4.77 -5.68
CA VAL A 121 13.48 -5.61 -4.91
C VAL A 121 14.79 -5.82 -5.66
N PRO A 122 15.92 -6.05 -4.96
CA PRO A 122 17.15 -6.49 -5.59
C PRO A 122 16.95 -7.77 -6.41
N ILE A 123 17.60 -7.86 -7.56
CA ILE A 123 17.60 -9.09 -8.37
C ILE A 123 18.35 -10.19 -7.62
N THR A 124 17.64 -11.25 -7.22
CA THR A 124 18.21 -12.49 -6.69
C THR A 124 17.86 -13.68 -7.58
N ARG A 125 18.50 -14.83 -7.35
CA ARG A 125 18.18 -16.06 -8.07
C ARG A 125 16.72 -16.47 -7.86
N GLU A 126 16.21 -16.33 -6.65
CA GLU A 126 14.83 -16.64 -6.26
C GLU A 126 13.84 -15.72 -6.98
N VAL A 127 14.13 -14.42 -7.02
CA VAL A 127 13.31 -13.42 -7.74
C VAL A 127 13.26 -13.73 -9.24
N ILE A 128 14.39 -14.11 -9.85
CA ILE A 128 14.42 -14.50 -11.28
C ILE A 128 13.52 -15.72 -11.53
N ARG A 129 13.53 -16.71 -10.65
CA ARG A 129 12.67 -17.92 -10.77
C ARG A 129 11.18 -17.58 -10.69
N LEU A 130 10.80 -16.48 -10.02
CA LEU A 130 9.42 -16.04 -9.91
C LEU A 130 8.88 -15.38 -11.18
N ARG A 131 9.71 -14.99 -12.14
CA ARG A 131 9.28 -14.28 -13.37
C ARG A 131 8.14 -15.01 -14.11
N ASP A 132 8.29 -16.32 -14.29
CA ASP A 132 7.28 -17.13 -14.99
C ASP A 132 5.99 -17.28 -14.16
N VAL A 133 6.12 -17.34 -12.83
CA VAL A 133 4.99 -17.42 -11.90
C VAL A 133 4.20 -16.11 -11.93
N LEU A 134 4.87 -14.97 -11.80
CA LEU A 134 4.26 -13.64 -11.86
C LEU A 134 3.59 -13.39 -13.22
N SER A 135 4.26 -13.78 -14.32
CA SER A 135 3.70 -13.74 -15.68
C SER A 135 2.38 -14.50 -15.79
N ARG A 136 2.32 -15.74 -15.25
CA ARG A 136 1.12 -16.57 -15.27
C ARG A 136 -0.02 -15.98 -14.44
N PHE A 137 0.31 -15.32 -13.33
CA PHE A 137 -0.67 -14.64 -12.49
C PHE A 137 -1.06 -13.27 -13.03
N ARG A 138 -0.52 -12.87 -14.19
CA ARG A 138 -0.74 -11.56 -14.82
C ARG A 138 -0.34 -10.40 -13.92
N ILE A 139 0.65 -10.60 -13.06
CA ILE A 139 1.28 -9.52 -12.29
C ILE A 139 2.35 -8.91 -13.19
N LYS A 140 2.24 -7.61 -13.47
CA LYS A 140 3.26 -6.91 -14.27
C LYS A 140 4.57 -6.92 -13.50
N HIS A 141 5.66 -7.09 -14.23
CA HIS A 141 6.99 -7.13 -13.65
C HIS A 141 8.00 -6.73 -14.71
N ASP A 142 9.00 -5.96 -14.30
CA ASP A 142 9.98 -5.37 -15.21
C ASP A 142 11.37 -5.38 -14.54
N ASP A 143 12.41 -5.46 -15.37
CA ASP A 143 13.79 -5.26 -14.94
C ASP A 143 14.04 -3.74 -14.84
N GLU A 144 14.03 -3.19 -13.62
CA GLU A 144 14.29 -1.78 -13.34
C GLU A 144 15.80 -1.56 -13.10
N GLN A 145 16.42 -0.63 -13.85
CA GLN A 145 17.78 -0.13 -13.60
C GLN A 145 18.89 -1.20 -13.41
N GLU A 146 18.96 -2.24 -14.26
CA GLU A 146 19.96 -3.34 -14.28
C GLU A 146 20.11 -4.20 -13.00
N ILE A 147 19.67 -3.73 -11.83
CA ILE A 147 19.89 -4.38 -10.53
C ILE A 147 18.62 -4.56 -9.69
N LEU A 148 17.51 -3.94 -10.09
CA LEU A 148 16.22 -4.06 -9.41
C LEU A 148 15.22 -4.83 -10.27
N TYR A 149 14.30 -5.49 -9.60
CA TYR A 149 13.17 -6.16 -10.20
C TYR A 149 11.90 -5.63 -9.56
N GLU A 150 10.94 -5.23 -10.38
CA GLU A 150 9.68 -4.66 -9.93
C GLU A 150 8.56 -5.69 -10.05
N ALA A 151 7.68 -5.76 -9.05
CA ALA A 151 6.36 -6.37 -9.19
C ALA A 151 5.28 -5.29 -9.00
N SER A 152 4.40 -5.22 -9.99
CA SER A 152 3.35 -4.21 -10.11
C SER A 152 1.99 -4.90 -10.29
N PRO A 153 1.38 -5.36 -9.19
CA PRO A 153 0.02 -5.90 -9.20
C PRO A 153 -1.00 -4.91 -9.79
N SER A 154 -2.12 -5.45 -10.25
CA SER A 154 -3.23 -4.64 -10.74
C SER A 154 -3.89 -3.87 -9.60
N TYR A 155 -4.51 -2.75 -9.94
CA TYR A 155 -5.12 -1.84 -8.99
C TYR A 155 -6.34 -2.49 -8.32
N SER A 156 -6.63 -2.05 -7.10
CA SER A 156 -7.79 -2.51 -6.33
C SER A 156 -8.57 -1.31 -5.80
N TYR A 157 -9.86 -1.50 -5.55
CA TYR A 157 -10.66 -0.51 -4.84
C TYR A 157 -10.39 -0.54 -3.32
N SER A 158 -9.74 -1.58 -2.80
CA SER A 158 -9.40 -1.75 -1.39
C SER A 158 -7.88 -1.80 -1.13
N PRO A 159 -7.37 -1.01 -0.17
CA PRO A 159 -5.99 -1.13 0.30
C PRO A 159 -5.74 -2.46 1.01
N LYS A 160 -6.79 -3.13 1.50
CA LYS A 160 -6.68 -4.46 2.12
C LYS A 160 -6.22 -5.51 1.09
N VAL A 161 -6.79 -5.49 -0.11
CA VAL A 161 -6.40 -6.41 -1.19
C VAL A 161 -4.94 -6.19 -1.57
N GLN A 162 -4.51 -4.93 -1.77
CA GLN A 162 -3.11 -4.61 -2.05
C GLN A 162 -2.16 -5.06 -0.93
N ALA A 163 -2.52 -4.80 0.33
CA ALA A 163 -1.73 -5.24 1.48
C ALA A 163 -1.57 -6.78 1.51
N MET A 164 -2.66 -7.51 1.22
CA MET A 164 -2.61 -8.97 1.16
C MET A 164 -1.80 -9.47 -0.03
N ILE A 165 -1.86 -8.82 -1.19
CA ILE A 165 -0.99 -9.16 -2.32
C ILE A 165 0.49 -9.01 -1.93
N LEU A 166 0.87 -7.90 -1.28
CA LEU A 166 2.24 -7.69 -0.78
C LEU A 166 2.65 -8.77 0.24
N GLN A 167 1.74 -9.19 1.12
CA GLN A 167 1.98 -10.29 2.05
C GLN A 167 2.23 -11.62 1.34
N GLU A 168 1.41 -11.95 0.33
CA GLU A 168 1.56 -13.20 -0.41
C GLU A 168 2.80 -13.19 -1.34
N LEU A 169 3.17 -12.02 -1.89
CA LEU A 169 4.45 -11.82 -2.58
C LEU A 169 5.64 -12.00 -1.62
N SER A 170 5.50 -11.59 -0.37
CA SER A 170 6.54 -11.85 0.64
C SER A 170 6.68 -13.35 0.92
N LYS A 171 5.55 -14.07 1.07
CA LYS A 171 5.52 -15.53 1.33
C LYS A 171 6.06 -16.35 0.16
N ILE A 172 5.81 -15.92 -1.08
CA ILE A 172 6.31 -16.64 -2.27
C ILE A 172 7.82 -16.48 -2.46
N GLY A 173 8.46 -15.56 -1.74
CA GLY A 173 9.90 -15.30 -1.81
C GLY A 173 10.30 -14.16 -2.73
N PHE A 174 9.35 -13.31 -3.13
CA PHE A 174 9.66 -12.12 -3.92
C PHE A 174 10.46 -11.10 -3.10
N VAL A 175 10.15 -11.00 -1.81
CA VAL A 175 10.84 -10.10 -0.89
C VAL A 175 12.05 -10.82 -0.30
N PRO A 176 13.29 -10.30 -0.48
CA PRO A 176 14.47 -10.89 0.12
C PRO A 176 14.42 -10.67 1.64
N MET A 177 14.16 -11.76 2.35
CA MET A 177 14.05 -11.77 3.81
C MET A 177 15.35 -12.30 4.43
N ARG A 178 15.83 -11.70 5.53
CA ARG A 178 16.93 -12.30 6.30
C ARG A 178 16.45 -13.57 7.00
N SER A 179 17.30 -14.60 7.02
CA SER A 179 17.12 -15.74 7.91
C SER A 179 17.50 -15.33 9.34
N THR A 180 16.75 -15.84 10.32
CA THR A 180 16.97 -15.55 11.75
C THR A 180 18.35 -15.96 12.28
N GLU A 181 19.14 -16.72 11.53
CA GLU A 181 20.51 -17.08 11.92
C GLU A 181 21.47 -15.88 11.84
N GLU A 182 21.25 -14.93 10.94
CA GLU A 182 22.04 -13.69 10.86
C GLU A 182 21.70 -12.69 11.98
N ASP A 183 20.48 -12.76 12.52
CA ASP A 183 19.99 -11.89 13.60
C ASP A 183 20.47 -12.32 15.01
N GLN A 184 21.02 -13.53 15.17
CA GLN A 184 21.53 -13.99 16.47
C GLN A 184 22.76 -13.22 16.97
N GLN A 185 23.34 -12.33 16.15
CA GLN A 185 24.47 -11.48 16.55
C GLN A 185 24.09 -10.05 16.98
N ARG A 186 22.79 -9.69 17.00
CA ARG A 186 22.35 -8.38 17.54
C ARG A 186 21.16 -8.55 18.50
N PRO A 187 21.38 -8.48 19.83
CA PRO A 187 20.28 -8.47 20.77
C PRO A 187 19.74 -7.05 20.82
N ASN A 188 18.53 -6.82 20.29
CA ASN A 188 17.61 -5.87 20.90
C ASN A 188 16.16 -6.04 20.41
N SER A 189 15.33 -6.30 21.42
CA SER A 189 13.92 -5.96 21.62
C SER A 189 12.85 -6.48 20.64
N ASP A 190 11.96 -7.23 21.28
CA ASP A 190 10.54 -7.47 21.02
C ASP A 190 10.17 -8.56 20.01
N ASN A 191 9.77 -9.68 20.61
CA ASN A 191 9.16 -10.86 20.03
C ASN A 191 7.87 -10.51 19.28
N LEU A 192 7.98 -10.30 17.97
CA LEU A 192 6.92 -10.56 17.01
C LEU A 192 7.51 -11.43 15.91
N SER A 193 6.92 -12.60 15.75
CA SER A 193 7.11 -13.55 14.65
C SER A 193 7.17 -12.85 13.29
N GLY A 194 8.18 -13.13 12.48
CA GLY A 194 8.16 -12.77 11.06
C GLY A 194 9.53 -12.42 10.49
N TYR A 195 9.71 -12.81 9.23
CA TYR A 195 10.78 -12.39 8.35
C TYR A 195 11.06 -10.87 8.43
N LYS A 196 12.33 -10.47 8.58
CA LYS A 196 12.73 -9.06 8.62
C LYS A 196 13.45 -8.69 7.32
N ILE A 197 12.98 -7.62 6.67
CA ILE A 197 13.67 -6.95 5.57
C ILE A 197 14.95 -6.32 6.11
N ASN A 198 16.03 -6.37 5.33
CA ASN A 198 17.30 -5.77 5.71
C ASN A 198 17.13 -4.27 5.96
N ARG A 199 17.38 -3.80 7.20
CA ARG A 199 17.31 -2.36 7.53
C ARG A 199 18.32 -1.51 6.77
N ASP A 200 19.45 -2.12 6.40
CA ASP A 200 20.51 -1.45 5.66
C ASP A 200 20.18 -1.33 4.16
N ASP A 201 19.14 -2.05 3.68
CA ASP A 201 18.66 -2.02 2.29
C ASP A 201 17.11 -1.98 2.24
N PRO A 202 16.50 -0.83 2.57
CA PRO A 202 15.05 -0.69 2.60
C PRO A 202 14.46 -0.77 1.18
N LEU A 203 13.50 -1.67 1.00
CA LEU A 203 12.85 -1.93 -0.29
C LEU A 203 11.93 -0.79 -0.71
N SER A 204 11.80 -0.58 -2.02
CA SER A 204 10.99 0.52 -2.57
C SER A 204 9.53 0.12 -2.69
N LEU A 205 8.65 0.89 -2.07
CA LEU A 205 7.21 0.80 -2.29
C LEU A 205 6.69 2.08 -2.96
N HIS A 206 6.19 1.95 -4.17
CA HIS A 206 5.48 3.03 -4.85
C HIS A 206 3.99 2.82 -4.60
N ILE A 207 3.32 3.86 -4.12
CA ILE A 207 1.88 3.85 -3.90
C ILE A 207 1.25 4.74 -4.95
N ASN A 208 0.35 4.15 -5.73
CA ASN A 208 -0.29 4.82 -6.85
C ASN A 208 -1.79 4.96 -6.59
N LEU A 209 -2.31 6.18 -6.74
CA LEU A 209 -3.73 6.49 -6.57
C LEU A 209 -4.37 6.84 -7.91
N GLY A 210 -5.45 6.14 -8.27
CA GLY A 210 -6.23 6.44 -9.47
C GLY A 210 -7.15 7.63 -9.22
N LEU A 211 -6.75 8.81 -9.67
CA LEU A 211 -7.52 10.04 -9.49
C LEU A 211 -8.39 10.31 -10.72
N SER A 212 -9.67 10.60 -10.49
CA SER A 212 -10.64 10.87 -11.56
C SER A 212 -10.87 12.37 -11.79
N CYS A 213 -10.29 13.25 -10.95
CA CYS A 213 -10.58 14.68 -10.91
C CYS A 213 -10.04 15.49 -12.10
N PHE A 214 -9.06 15.00 -12.84
CA PHE A 214 -8.40 15.77 -13.90
C PHE A 214 -8.98 15.54 -15.30
N SER A 215 -9.16 16.63 -16.05
CA SER A 215 -9.55 16.63 -17.47
C SER A 215 -8.35 16.68 -18.42
N ASN A 216 -7.20 17.15 -17.96
CA ASN A 216 -5.94 17.18 -18.74
C ASN A 216 -4.71 17.33 -17.83
N TYR A 217 -3.52 17.00 -18.35
CA TYR A 217 -2.25 17.12 -17.62
C TYR A 217 -1.94 18.55 -17.14
N ARG A 218 -2.25 19.58 -17.94
CA ARG A 218 -2.01 20.99 -17.56
C ARG A 218 -2.82 21.40 -16.33
N GLN A 219 -3.99 20.78 -16.12
CA GLN A 219 -4.77 20.98 -14.90
C GLN A 219 -4.08 20.31 -13.71
N ALA A 220 -3.56 19.10 -13.89
CA ALA A 220 -2.80 18.41 -12.84
C ALA A 220 -1.56 19.19 -12.39
N ASP A 221 -0.83 19.80 -13.33
CA ASP A 221 0.34 20.64 -13.02
C ASP A 221 0.00 21.82 -12.07
N LYS A 222 -1.22 22.37 -12.15
CA LYS A 222 -1.65 23.47 -11.25
C LYS A 222 -1.82 23.03 -9.81
N PHE A 223 -2.07 21.75 -9.58
CA PHE A 223 -2.25 21.18 -8.24
C PHE A 223 -0.99 20.46 -7.76
N TYR A 224 0.13 20.58 -8.46
CA TYR A 224 1.37 19.87 -8.14
C TYR A 224 1.82 20.07 -6.69
N GLU A 225 1.93 21.33 -6.23
CA GLU A 225 2.32 21.65 -4.85
C GLU A 225 1.36 21.04 -3.81
N VAL A 226 0.06 21.02 -4.13
CA VAL A 226 -0.99 20.45 -3.26
C VAL A 226 -0.88 18.92 -3.18
N MET A 227 -0.50 18.28 -4.28
CA MET A 227 -0.22 16.83 -4.33
C MET A 227 1.08 16.50 -3.59
N GLU A 228 2.09 17.36 -3.65
CA GLU A 228 3.34 17.18 -2.92
C GLU A 228 3.15 17.24 -1.41
N VAL A 229 2.30 18.12 -0.88
CA VAL A 229 1.97 18.16 0.56
C VAL A 229 1.50 16.79 1.06
N LEU A 230 0.61 16.11 0.31
CA LEU A 230 0.16 14.76 0.63
C LEU A 230 1.31 13.76 0.58
N SER A 231 2.04 13.74 -0.55
CA SER A 231 3.13 12.79 -0.76
C SER A 231 4.21 12.92 0.31
N ASP A 232 4.63 14.14 0.61
CA ASP A 232 5.68 14.43 1.57
C ASP A 232 5.26 14.12 3.01
N SER A 233 4.00 14.40 3.36
CA SER A 233 3.46 14.04 4.67
C SER A 233 3.51 12.53 4.90
N LEU A 234 3.14 11.74 3.89
CA LEU A 234 3.16 10.28 3.97
C LEU A 234 4.58 9.73 3.99
N ILE A 235 5.51 10.31 3.22
CA ILE A 235 6.92 9.93 3.27
C ILE A 235 7.49 10.17 4.67
N LEU A 236 7.29 11.36 5.24
CA LEU A 236 7.79 11.69 6.57
C LEU A 236 7.13 10.83 7.67
N ALA A 237 5.89 10.38 7.48
CA ALA A 237 5.19 9.51 8.42
C ALA A 237 5.65 8.03 8.38
N TYR A 238 6.09 7.54 7.22
CA TYR A 238 6.22 6.10 6.96
C TYR A 238 7.59 5.64 6.44
N THR A 239 8.52 6.55 6.21
CA THR A 239 9.86 6.22 5.68
C THR A 239 10.92 6.33 6.77
N SER A 240 11.86 5.38 6.84
CA SER A 240 13.01 5.48 7.75
C SER A 240 14.04 6.52 7.30
N SER A 241 14.91 6.90 8.22
CA SER A 241 16.03 7.80 7.90
C SER A 241 17.04 7.14 6.96
N GLU A 242 17.26 5.82 7.08
CA GLU A 242 18.14 5.05 6.20
C GLU A 242 17.66 5.13 4.76
N ARG A 243 16.35 4.98 4.54
CA ARG A 243 15.74 5.10 3.22
C ARG A 243 15.85 6.52 2.64
N ILE A 244 15.61 7.54 3.47
CA ILE A 244 15.78 8.96 3.08
C ILE A 244 17.23 9.25 2.67
N LYS A 245 18.21 8.65 3.35
CA LYS A 245 19.63 8.81 3.01
C LYS A 245 19.99 8.12 1.69
N SER A 246 19.48 6.92 1.45
CA SER A 246 19.92 6.05 0.35
C SER A 246 19.27 6.36 -1.00
N LYS A 247 18.02 6.84 -1.05
CA LYS A 247 17.29 7.04 -2.31
C LYS A 247 16.99 8.51 -2.59
N LYS A 248 17.20 8.93 -3.83
CA LYS A 248 16.56 10.15 -4.35
C LYS A 248 15.10 9.82 -4.60
N HIS A 249 14.20 10.42 -3.85
CA HIS A 249 12.78 10.31 -4.19
C HIS A 249 12.51 11.20 -5.41
N ARG A 250 11.89 10.62 -6.44
CA ARG A 250 11.49 11.33 -7.66
C ARG A 250 10.28 12.22 -7.36
N LYS A 251 9.83 13.00 -8.36
CA LYS A 251 8.61 13.82 -8.23
C LYS A 251 7.40 12.93 -7.98
N ALA A 252 6.44 13.42 -7.19
CA ALA A 252 5.19 12.72 -6.89
C ALA A 252 4.22 12.65 -8.08
N PHE A 253 4.65 13.08 -9.27
CA PHE A 253 3.79 13.15 -10.45
C PHE A 253 4.63 12.90 -11.71
N ASP A 254 4.37 11.77 -12.38
CA ASP A 254 4.93 11.47 -13.70
C ASP A 254 3.83 11.57 -14.76
N HIS A 255 4.03 12.47 -15.72
CA HIS A 255 3.09 12.78 -16.81
C HIS A 255 3.04 11.66 -17.86
N ASN A 256 3.96 10.69 -17.81
CA ASN A 256 4.22 9.78 -18.92
C ASN A 256 3.52 8.41 -18.83
N LYS A 257 2.87 8.07 -17.72
CA LYS A 257 2.20 6.77 -17.52
C LYS A 257 0.68 6.95 -17.38
N PRO A 258 -0.13 6.74 -18.45
CA PRO A 258 -1.59 6.75 -18.33
C PRO A 258 -2.07 5.63 -17.39
N ALA A 259 -3.08 5.92 -16.55
CA ALA A 259 -3.67 4.88 -15.71
C ALA A 259 -4.45 3.85 -16.52
N GLU A 260 -4.50 2.61 -16.04
CA GLU A 260 -5.57 1.69 -16.42
C GLU A 260 -6.91 2.32 -16.06
N ARG A 261 -7.84 2.37 -17.04
CA ARG A 261 -9.18 2.89 -16.83
C ARG A 261 -9.90 1.99 -15.80
N SER A 262 -10.38 2.59 -14.72
CA SER A 262 -11.31 1.94 -13.81
C SER A 262 -12.75 2.17 -14.29
N ASP A 263 -13.68 1.31 -13.86
CA ASP A 263 -15.11 1.45 -14.17
C ASP A 263 -15.67 2.80 -13.70
N LYS A 264 -15.06 3.39 -12.66
CA LYS A 264 -15.39 4.73 -12.16
C LYS A 264 -15.08 5.85 -13.17
N ILE A 265 -14.04 5.69 -13.98
CA ILE A 265 -13.64 6.70 -14.97
C ILE A 265 -14.60 6.68 -16.16
N GLU A 266 -15.11 5.52 -16.57
CA GLU A 266 -16.10 5.42 -17.64
C GLU A 266 -17.40 6.17 -17.32
N PHE A 267 -17.81 6.19 -16.05
CA PHE A 267 -19.01 6.91 -15.61
C PHE A 267 -18.80 8.43 -15.48
N MET A 268 -17.56 8.89 -15.30
CA MET A 268 -17.23 10.28 -14.95
C MET A 268 -16.96 11.22 -16.14
N THR A 269 -17.38 10.86 -17.38
CA THR A 269 -17.34 11.58 -18.69
C THR A 269 -16.24 11.11 -19.67
N GLU A 270 -16.54 11.21 -20.98
CA GLU A 270 -15.61 10.95 -22.11
C GLU A 270 -14.28 11.74 -22.06
N PHE A 271 -14.17 12.74 -21.18
CA PHE A 271 -13.03 13.68 -21.10
C PHE A 271 -12.17 13.54 -19.83
N ALA A 272 -12.47 12.60 -18.93
CA ALA A 272 -11.62 12.35 -17.77
C ALA A 272 -10.35 11.60 -18.21
N LEU A 273 -9.17 12.18 -17.94
CA LEU A 273 -7.94 11.45 -18.15
C LEU A 273 -7.74 10.45 -16.99
N PRO A 274 -7.34 9.20 -17.29
CA PRO A 274 -6.89 8.29 -16.26
C PRO A 274 -5.50 8.76 -15.77
N ILE A 275 -5.48 9.66 -14.78
CA ILE A 275 -4.26 10.16 -14.16
C ILE A 275 -3.97 9.37 -12.88
N ARG A 276 -2.70 9.00 -12.70
CA ARG A 276 -2.20 8.41 -11.45
C ARG A 276 -1.44 9.47 -10.67
N LEU A 277 -1.74 9.54 -9.38
CA LEU A 277 -0.84 10.17 -8.43
C LEU A 277 0.09 9.07 -7.91
N GLU A 278 1.33 9.06 -8.39
CA GLU A 278 2.39 8.22 -7.86
C GLU A 278 3.03 8.94 -6.67
N LEU A 279 2.72 8.52 -5.45
CA LEU A 279 3.38 9.08 -4.28
C LEU A 279 4.88 8.79 -4.37
N LYS A 280 5.70 9.72 -3.86
CA LYS A 280 7.14 9.50 -3.66
C LYS A 280 7.33 8.12 -3.02
N SER A 281 8.33 7.38 -3.51
CA SER A 281 8.51 5.98 -3.11
C SER A 281 8.81 5.86 -1.63
N ALA A 282 7.91 5.22 -0.90
CA ALA A 282 8.04 4.91 0.51
C ALA A 282 8.90 3.65 0.71
N GLU A 283 9.08 3.28 1.98
CA GLU A 283 9.75 2.04 2.38
C GLU A 283 8.74 0.89 2.53
N PHE A 284 9.04 -0.26 1.93
CA PHE A 284 8.41 -1.52 2.33
C PHE A 284 9.20 -2.16 3.47
N ARG A 285 8.56 -2.36 4.62
CA ARG A 285 9.21 -2.91 5.83
C ARG A 285 8.31 -3.84 6.62
N ASP A 286 7.17 -3.33 7.08
CA ASP A 286 6.32 -4.03 8.04
C ASP A 286 4.86 -3.53 7.99
N SER A 287 4.13 -3.70 9.10
CA SER A 287 2.77 -3.21 9.26
C SER A 287 2.57 -1.72 8.96
N SER A 288 3.60 -0.90 9.09
CA SER A 288 3.59 0.53 8.73
C SER A 288 3.36 0.75 7.24
N SER A 289 3.95 -0.09 6.37
CA SER A 289 3.75 -0.03 4.92
C SER A 289 2.30 -0.33 4.55
N TYR A 290 1.65 -1.26 5.24
CA TYR A 290 0.21 -1.52 5.04
C TYR A 290 -0.65 -0.34 5.49
N ARG A 291 -0.34 0.27 6.64
CA ARG A 291 -1.07 1.47 7.13
C ARG A 291 -0.96 2.64 6.15
N ALA A 292 0.21 2.84 5.56
CA ALA A 292 0.42 3.88 4.56
C ALA A 292 -0.56 3.76 3.38
N LEU A 293 -0.93 2.54 2.96
CA LEU A 293 -1.92 2.32 1.89
C LEU A 293 -3.31 2.85 2.28
N PHE A 294 -3.75 2.61 3.52
CA PHE A 294 -5.05 3.07 4.00
C PHE A 294 -5.08 4.59 4.12
N ASP A 295 -4.05 5.18 4.72
CA ASP A 295 -3.93 6.62 4.87
C ASP A 295 -3.87 7.32 3.51
N ALA A 296 -3.04 6.79 2.58
CA ALA A 296 -2.93 7.30 1.22
C ALA A 296 -4.27 7.27 0.49
N GLN A 297 -5.05 6.19 0.57
CA GLN A 297 -6.32 6.11 -0.13
C GLN A 297 -7.34 7.14 0.40
N HIS A 298 -7.49 7.27 1.72
CA HIS A 298 -8.47 8.18 2.31
C HIS A 298 -8.08 9.64 2.06
N LEU A 299 -6.82 10.00 2.33
CA LEU A 299 -6.33 11.34 2.03
C LEU A 299 -6.39 11.64 0.51
N GLY A 300 -6.14 10.63 -0.32
CA GLY A 300 -6.31 10.69 -1.77
C GLY A 300 -7.75 10.99 -2.21
N ALA A 301 -8.75 10.46 -1.50
CA ALA A 301 -10.16 10.77 -1.75
C ALA A 301 -10.45 12.25 -1.44
N ALA A 302 -9.98 12.74 -0.28
CA ALA A 302 -10.14 14.13 0.10
C ALA A 302 -9.42 15.10 -0.86
N LEU A 303 -8.21 14.74 -1.32
CA LEU A 303 -7.50 15.45 -2.38
C LEU A 303 -8.29 15.45 -3.69
N ASN A 304 -8.82 14.30 -4.13
CA ASN A 304 -9.59 14.19 -5.36
C ASN A 304 -10.82 15.10 -5.33
N SER A 305 -11.59 15.07 -4.23
CA SER A 305 -12.76 15.93 -4.04
C SER A 305 -12.37 17.42 -3.95
N TYR A 306 -11.26 17.76 -3.28
CA TYR A 306 -10.72 19.12 -3.26
C TYR A 306 -10.47 19.64 -4.67
N ILE A 307 -9.74 18.89 -5.50
CA ILE A 307 -9.47 19.28 -6.88
C ILE A 307 -10.77 19.40 -7.70
N MET A 308 -11.72 18.49 -7.54
CA MET A 308 -13.02 18.57 -8.22
C MET A 308 -13.77 19.85 -7.89
N VAL A 309 -13.79 20.24 -6.61
CA VAL A 309 -14.45 21.48 -6.14
C VAL A 309 -13.71 22.72 -6.65
N GLU A 310 -12.39 22.78 -6.50
CA GLU A 310 -11.58 23.94 -6.94
C GLU A 310 -11.63 24.16 -8.45
N THR A 311 -11.82 23.10 -9.23
CA THR A 311 -11.91 23.18 -10.69
C THR A 311 -13.32 23.45 -11.19
N GLY A 312 -14.31 23.59 -10.30
CA GLY A 312 -15.70 23.86 -10.64
C GLY A 312 -16.35 22.76 -11.46
N ARG A 313 -15.90 21.50 -11.30
CA ARG A 313 -16.44 20.37 -12.06
C ARG A 313 -17.93 20.19 -11.69
N LYS A 314 -18.81 20.29 -12.68
CA LYS A 314 -20.26 20.14 -12.48
C LYS A 314 -20.53 18.72 -11.93
N GLY A 315 -21.21 18.65 -10.78
CA GLY A 315 -21.62 17.37 -10.17
C GLY A 315 -20.90 17.00 -8.88
N SER A 316 -20.12 17.90 -8.25
CA SER A 316 -19.60 17.66 -6.90
C SER A 316 -20.76 17.40 -5.94
N SER A 317 -20.77 16.20 -5.38
CA SER A 317 -21.78 15.74 -4.42
C SER A 317 -21.61 16.46 -3.08
N ALA A 318 -22.61 16.32 -2.18
CA ALA A 318 -22.51 16.85 -0.82
C ALA A 318 -21.28 16.29 -0.07
N ILE A 319 -20.97 15.00 -0.30
CA ILE A 319 -19.79 14.36 0.26
C ILE A 319 -18.49 14.94 -0.32
N ASP A 320 -18.43 15.24 -1.63
CA ASP A 320 -17.24 15.88 -2.23
C ASP A 320 -16.94 17.24 -1.60
N ILE A 321 -17.97 18.03 -1.32
CA ILE A 321 -17.80 19.35 -0.67
C ILE A 321 -17.21 19.18 0.73
N LYS A 322 -17.76 18.24 1.53
CA LYS A 322 -17.26 17.94 2.87
C LYS A 322 -15.81 17.43 2.84
N LEU A 323 -15.50 16.50 1.93
CA LEU A 323 -14.16 15.96 1.76
C LEU A 323 -13.17 17.03 1.31
N ALA A 324 -13.58 17.95 0.43
CA ALA A 324 -12.76 19.10 0.05
C ALA A 324 -12.44 20.01 1.23
N ASP A 325 -13.41 20.29 2.11
CA ASP A 325 -13.20 21.07 3.34
C ASP A 325 -12.24 20.38 4.30
N ILE A 326 -12.39 19.07 4.47
CA ILE A 326 -11.47 18.26 5.27
C ILE A 326 -10.05 18.35 4.70
N TYR A 327 -9.89 18.26 3.38
CA TYR A 327 -8.56 18.37 2.76
C TYR A 327 -7.95 19.78 2.93
N ARG A 328 -8.76 20.85 2.85
CA ARG A 328 -8.28 22.22 3.15
C ARG A 328 -7.74 22.32 4.57
N GLN A 329 -8.38 21.65 5.53
CA GLN A 329 -7.92 21.62 6.91
C GLN A 329 -6.63 20.80 7.05
N PHE A 330 -6.55 19.65 6.38
CA PHE A 330 -5.32 18.85 6.30
C PHE A 330 -4.15 19.67 5.73
N LEU A 331 -4.35 20.40 4.64
CA LEU A 331 -3.31 21.26 4.06
C LEU A 331 -2.80 22.31 5.06
N ARG A 332 -3.68 22.92 5.84
CA ARG A 332 -3.28 23.91 6.86
C ARG A 332 -2.42 23.26 7.94
N ASP A 333 -2.86 22.12 8.45
CA ASP A 333 -2.20 21.43 9.56
C ASP A 333 -0.87 20.80 9.11
N ALA A 334 -0.83 20.19 7.93
CA ALA A 334 0.40 19.69 7.32
C ALA A 334 1.42 20.80 7.11
N ASN A 335 1.01 21.94 6.53
CA ASN A 335 1.90 23.10 6.34
C ASN A 335 2.39 23.70 7.68
N ALA A 336 1.57 23.65 8.72
CA ALA A 336 2.01 24.05 10.06
C ALA A 336 3.10 23.11 10.60
N LEU A 337 2.99 21.79 10.37
CA LEU A 337 4.04 20.83 10.72
C LEU A 337 5.31 21.05 9.88
N PHE A 338 5.18 21.20 8.55
CA PHE A 338 6.31 21.52 7.67
C PHE A 338 7.07 22.76 8.17
N LYS A 339 6.35 23.84 8.50
CA LYS A 339 6.94 25.05 9.09
C LYS A 339 7.60 24.79 10.44
N ARG A 340 6.94 24.05 11.34
CA ARG A 340 7.47 23.70 12.68
C ARG A 340 8.80 22.97 12.55
N TYR A 341 8.90 22.03 11.63
CA TYR A 341 10.09 21.23 11.39
C TYR A 341 11.06 21.86 10.39
N GLN A 342 10.83 23.12 9.99
CA GLN A 342 11.67 23.87 9.03
C GLN A 342 11.93 23.05 7.76
N HIS A 343 10.84 22.59 7.17
CA HIS A 343 10.83 21.69 6.04
C HIS A 343 10.02 22.31 4.90
N ASP A 344 10.66 22.47 3.73
CA ASP A 344 9.95 22.93 2.53
C ASP A 344 9.31 21.72 1.82
N THR A 345 8.07 21.90 1.37
CA THR A 345 7.35 20.93 0.55
C THR A 345 7.98 20.84 -0.84
N GLY A 346 7.97 19.65 -1.44
CA GLY A 346 8.57 19.37 -2.74
C GLY A 346 10.08 19.15 -2.71
N ASN A 347 10.79 19.87 -1.83
CA ASN A 347 12.25 19.92 -1.81
C ASN A 347 12.93 18.81 -0.99
N ILE A 348 12.17 17.88 -0.40
CA ILE A 348 12.67 16.92 0.62
C ILE A 348 13.86 16.08 0.14
N PHE A 349 14.12 16.02 -1.18
CA PHE A 349 15.13 15.14 -1.75
C PHE A 349 15.96 15.75 -2.89
N GLU A 350 15.95 17.08 -3.08
CA GLU A 350 16.65 17.69 -4.22
C GLU A 350 18.18 17.60 -4.06
N SER A 351 18.71 17.91 -2.88
CA SER A 351 20.15 17.84 -2.58
C SER A 351 20.52 16.73 -1.59
N ASN A 352 21.79 16.28 -1.62
CA ASN A 352 22.34 15.38 -0.60
C ASN A 352 22.24 15.97 0.81
N GLN A 353 22.42 17.28 0.95
CA GLN A 353 22.41 17.97 2.24
C GLN A 353 21.02 17.99 2.87
N GLU A 354 19.98 18.31 2.10
CA GLU A 354 18.59 18.27 2.55
C GLU A 354 18.15 16.87 2.97
N ARG A 355 18.58 15.83 2.22
CA ARG A 355 18.32 14.44 2.60
C ARG A 355 18.95 14.08 3.95
N GLN A 356 20.19 14.50 4.21
CA GLN A 356 20.85 14.24 5.49
C GLN A 356 20.16 14.96 6.64
N ILE A 357 19.76 16.23 6.45
CA ILE A 357 19.03 17.01 7.46
C ILE A 357 17.67 16.37 7.76
N THR A 358 16.94 15.98 6.72
CA THR A 358 15.63 15.33 6.87
C THR A 358 15.76 13.99 7.56
N ALA A 359 16.74 13.18 7.17
CA ALA A 359 17.00 11.88 7.79
C ALA A 359 17.34 12.02 9.27
N GLN A 360 18.16 13.00 9.66
CA GLN A 360 18.47 13.29 11.05
C GLN A 360 17.21 13.64 11.86
N ARG A 361 16.32 14.47 11.31
CA ARG A 361 15.05 14.82 11.96
C ARG A 361 14.12 13.61 12.10
N VAL A 362 14.13 12.70 11.12
CA VAL A 362 13.38 11.43 11.19
C VAL A 362 13.98 10.50 12.25
N GLU A 363 15.30 10.46 12.43
CA GLU A 363 15.97 9.71 13.52
C GLU A 363 15.57 10.20 14.90
N GLU A 364 15.37 11.52 15.05
CA GLU A 364 14.87 12.12 16.29
C GLU A 364 13.39 11.73 16.59
N GLY A 365 12.67 11.15 15.62
CA GLY A 365 11.38 10.47 15.79
C GLY A 365 10.16 11.39 15.90
N GLU A 366 10.31 12.63 16.35
CA GLU A 366 9.19 13.56 16.56
C GLU A 366 8.45 13.92 15.27
N ILE A 367 9.18 14.13 14.17
CA ILE A 367 8.59 14.48 12.87
C ILE A 367 7.72 13.33 12.36
N GLN A 368 8.22 12.09 12.46
CA GLN A 368 7.52 10.90 11.98
C GLN A 368 6.26 10.65 12.80
N ALA A 369 6.34 10.77 14.13
CA ALA A 369 5.18 10.64 15.01
C ALA A 369 4.11 11.70 14.71
N SER A 370 4.51 12.94 14.46
CA SER A 370 3.58 14.05 14.19
C SER A 370 2.85 13.88 12.86
N PHE A 371 3.57 13.58 11.77
CA PHE A 371 2.94 13.36 10.47
C PHE A 371 2.10 12.07 10.44
N ARG A 372 2.49 11.03 11.19
CA ARG A 372 1.69 9.81 11.35
C ARG A 372 0.40 10.08 12.11
N SER A 373 0.47 10.83 13.22
CA SER A 373 -0.71 11.24 13.99
C SER A 373 -1.67 12.05 13.11
N LEU A 374 -1.14 13.01 12.35
CA LEU A 374 -1.92 13.83 11.42
C LEU A 374 -2.63 12.95 10.37
N SER A 375 -1.88 12.07 9.70
CA SER A 375 -2.43 11.21 8.65
C SER A 375 -3.56 10.31 9.19
N GLN A 376 -3.38 9.75 10.39
CA GLN A 376 -4.36 8.88 11.03
C GLN A 376 -5.62 9.62 11.48
N GLU A 377 -5.46 10.82 12.04
CA GLU A 377 -6.59 11.67 12.43
C GLU A 377 -7.48 11.97 11.22
N TYR A 378 -6.87 12.44 10.13
CA TYR A 378 -7.60 12.78 8.92
C TYR A 378 -8.17 11.54 8.22
N ARG A 379 -7.45 10.42 8.20
CA ARG A 379 -7.98 9.14 7.70
C ARG A 379 -9.28 8.77 8.42
N ARG A 380 -9.33 8.90 9.75
CA ARG A 380 -10.53 8.61 10.55
C ARG A 380 -11.67 9.56 10.22
N ILE A 381 -11.41 10.88 10.20
CA ILE A 381 -12.43 11.89 9.87
C ILE A 381 -13.03 11.63 8.48
N ILE A 382 -12.18 11.30 7.50
CA ILE A 382 -12.61 10.99 6.13
C ILE A 382 -13.44 9.70 6.11
N ALA A 383 -12.99 8.64 6.77
CA ALA A 383 -13.72 7.37 6.83
C ALA A 383 -15.11 7.54 7.47
N ASP A 384 -15.18 8.28 8.58
CA ASP A 384 -16.44 8.58 9.28
C ASP A 384 -17.38 9.42 8.40
N THR A 385 -16.83 10.38 7.65
CA THR A 385 -17.60 11.20 6.69
C THR A 385 -18.17 10.35 5.56
N ILE A 386 -17.39 9.42 5.03
CA ILE A 386 -17.85 8.52 3.96
C ILE A 386 -18.91 7.55 4.47
N LYS A 387 -18.76 7.05 5.70
CA LYS A 387 -19.74 6.14 6.31
C LYS A 387 -21.06 6.85 6.63
N GLY A 388 -20.99 8.02 7.26
CA GLY A 388 -22.18 8.76 7.71
C GLY A 388 -23.08 9.32 6.61
N GLU A 389 -22.60 9.40 5.37
CA GLU A 389 -23.41 9.77 4.19
C GLU A 389 -24.02 8.56 3.47
N ARG A 390 -23.65 7.33 3.88
CA ARG A 390 -24.14 6.06 3.31
C ARG A 390 -25.20 5.38 4.17
N GLU A 391 -25.33 5.79 5.44
CA GLU A 391 -26.42 5.43 6.37
C GLU A 391 -27.56 6.44 6.24
#